data_AF-A0A919TC85-F1
#
_entry.id   AF-A0A919TC85-F1
#
_cell.length_a   1.000
_cell.length_b   1.000
_cell.length_c   1.000
_cell.angle_alpha   90.00
_cell.angle_beta   90.00
_cell.angle_gamma   90.00
#
_symmetry.space_group_name_H-M   'P 1'
#
loop_
_entity.id
_entity.type
_entity.pdbx_description
1 polymer ?
#
loop_
_entity_poly.entity_id
_entity_poly.type
_entity_poly.pdbx_seq_one_letter_code
_entity_poly.pdbx_strand_id
1 'polypeptide(L)'
;MAAGRYNRQVLLGGVALVAAVVLAVLFGVDRSRPAAGLGVLTGVILVLLLSLFFSPTVRHPPAVLLVSEADRSFGTHRTVVHTLAAVAHLAAFSILLLYPAELWAGGLRDKGAVLVAAGLFACYPRAMWRGLGVVINADGIRAEKFAGVVIVPWEALAAEPAEPERGGGVVLTYDRPDLVRVVGGWSVNRRQLLVEATDVQFLAAVVDHYRANPEERAGIGTPAELDRLRVALDQAPPGEKAAEGEPIGRGAAVAAVVFLLLTAVGTLAAGKWAEGRFGEDSLIAWLLGLISVALAFAAGGAILTAVREFRKPR
;
A
#
# COMPACT_ATOMS: atom_id res chain seq x y z
N MET A 1 -19.65 -4.09 -4.47
CA MET A 1 -19.21 -5.24 -5.31
C MET A 1 -18.42 -4.89 -6.58
N ALA A 2 -18.51 -3.68 -7.14
CA ALA A 2 -17.78 -3.31 -8.37
C ALA A 2 -16.24 -3.22 -8.20
N ALA A 3 -15.75 -2.67 -7.07
CA ALA A 3 -14.32 -2.52 -6.79
C ALA A 3 -13.56 -3.86 -6.73
N GLY A 4 -14.20 -4.93 -6.23
CA GLY A 4 -13.61 -6.27 -6.20
C GLY A 4 -13.38 -6.86 -7.59
N ARG A 5 -14.22 -6.52 -8.58
CA ARG A 5 -14.05 -6.99 -9.98
C ARG A 5 -12.88 -6.27 -10.65
N TYR A 6 -12.75 -4.97 -10.44
CA TYR A 6 -11.66 -4.18 -11.00
C TYR A 6 -10.30 -4.63 -10.46
N ASN A 7 -10.18 -4.81 -9.13
CA ASN A 7 -8.95 -5.32 -8.52
C ASN A 7 -8.58 -6.71 -9.07
N ARG A 8 -9.57 -7.59 -9.26
CA ARG A 8 -9.35 -8.92 -9.85
C ARG A 8 -8.83 -8.84 -11.29
N GLN A 9 -9.35 -7.92 -12.11
CA GLN A 9 -8.89 -7.74 -13.49
C GLN A 9 -7.45 -7.21 -13.56
N VAL A 10 -7.10 -6.22 -12.72
CA VAL A 10 -5.73 -5.70 -12.63
C VAL A 10 -4.76 -6.80 -12.18
N LEU A 11 -5.16 -7.60 -11.19
CA LEU A 11 -4.36 -8.73 -10.71
C LEU A 11 -4.19 -9.81 -11.78
N LEU A 12 -5.27 -10.18 -12.48
CA LEU A 12 -5.21 -11.15 -13.58
C LEU A 12 -4.32 -10.64 -14.72
N GLY A 13 -4.40 -9.35 -15.07
CA GLY A 13 -3.52 -8.73 -16.06
C GLY A 13 -2.05 -8.77 -15.62
N GLY A 14 -1.77 -8.44 -14.36
CA GLY A 14 -0.42 -8.52 -13.79
C GLY A 14 0.13 -9.95 -13.75
N VAL A 15 -0.68 -10.93 -13.33
CA VAL A 15 -0.31 -12.35 -13.33
C VAL A 15 -0.08 -12.87 -14.75
N ALA A 16 -0.94 -12.51 -15.70
CA ALA A 16 -0.78 -12.88 -17.10
C ALA A 16 0.50 -12.29 -17.70
N LEU A 17 0.82 -11.03 -17.38
CA LEU A 17 2.07 -10.38 -17.80
C LEU A 17 3.29 -11.10 -17.22
N VAL A 18 3.30 -11.38 -15.91
CA VAL A 18 4.40 -12.12 -15.26
C VAL A 18 4.53 -13.53 -15.85
N ALA A 19 3.43 -14.23 -16.06
CA ALA A 19 3.43 -15.56 -16.68
C ALA A 19 3.97 -15.51 -18.12
N ALA A 20 3.57 -14.52 -18.92
CA ALA A 20 4.08 -14.33 -20.28
C ALA A 20 5.60 -14.07 -20.28
N VAL A 21 6.12 -13.27 -19.34
CA VAL A 21 7.56 -13.04 -19.18
C VAL A 21 8.29 -14.34 -18.80
N VAL A 22 7.76 -15.10 -17.84
CA VAL A 22 8.35 -16.38 -17.42
C VAL A 22 8.34 -17.39 -18.56
N LEU A 23 7.22 -17.52 -19.30
CA LEU A 23 7.11 -18.41 -20.45
C LEU A 23 8.07 -18.00 -21.57
N ALA A 24 8.19 -16.71 -21.88
CA ALA A 24 9.14 -16.22 -22.87
C ALA A 24 10.58 -16.62 -22.53
N VAL A 25 10.96 -16.60 -21.25
CA VAL A 25 12.29 -17.01 -20.78
C VAL A 25 12.46 -18.54 -20.82
N LEU A 26 11.46 -19.30 -20.37
CA LEU A 26 11.50 -20.77 -20.36
C LEU A 26 11.55 -21.37 -21.78
N PHE A 27 10.80 -20.79 -22.72
CA PHE A 27 10.75 -21.24 -24.11
C PHE A 27 11.86 -20.66 -24.98
N GLY A 28 12.84 -19.97 -24.38
CA GLY A 28 14.05 -19.57 -25.06
C GLY A 28 13.80 -18.55 -26.17
N VAL A 29 12.86 -17.61 -25.97
CA VAL A 29 12.85 -16.37 -26.76
C VAL A 29 14.27 -15.80 -26.67
N ASP A 30 14.94 -15.83 -27.81
CA ASP A 30 16.37 -15.64 -28.03
C ASP A 30 17.14 -15.12 -26.80
N ARG A 31 17.83 -16.02 -26.09
CA ARG A 31 18.65 -15.71 -24.89
C ARG A 31 19.75 -14.68 -25.16
N SER A 32 19.98 -14.32 -26.42
CA SER A 32 20.89 -13.24 -26.80
C SER A 32 20.29 -11.84 -26.58
N ARG A 33 18.97 -11.70 -26.32
CA ARG A 33 18.30 -10.39 -26.13
C ARG A 33 17.39 -10.31 -24.88
N PRO A 34 17.80 -10.78 -23.69
CA PRO A 34 17.03 -10.61 -22.44
C PRO A 34 16.81 -9.12 -22.10
N ALA A 35 17.65 -8.26 -22.69
CA ALA A 35 17.61 -6.82 -22.69
C ALA A 35 16.25 -6.18 -22.92
N ALA A 36 15.63 -6.54 -24.03
CA ALA A 36 14.42 -5.89 -24.49
C ALA A 36 13.24 -6.25 -23.57
N GLY A 37 13.18 -7.49 -23.12
CA GLY A 37 12.16 -7.96 -22.17
C GLY A 37 12.29 -7.28 -20.80
N LEU A 38 13.51 -7.17 -20.27
CA LEU A 38 13.75 -6.48 -18.99
C LEU A 38 13.45 -4.98 -19.06
N GLY A 39 13.85 -4.32 -20.16
CA GLY A 39 13.60 -2.89 -20.37
C GLY A 39 12.10 -2.58 -20.43
N VAL A 40 11.32 -3.38 -21.16
CA VAL A 40 9.86 -3.24 -21.25
C VAL A 40 9.22 -3.49 -19.89
N LEU A 41 9.61 -4.54 -19.18
CA LEU A 41 9.06 -4.83 -17.85
C LEU A 41 9.35 -3.70 -16.86
N THR A 42 10.59 -3.21 -16.83
CA THR A 42 10.99 -2.12 -15.93
C THR A 42 10.26 -0.82 -16.28
N GLY A 43 10.11 -0.52 -17.57
CA GLY A 43 9.34 0.64 -18.04
C GLY A 43 7.86 0.57 -17.64
N VAL A 44 7.24 -0.61 -17.76
CA VAL A 44 5.86 -0.83 -17.32
C VAL A 44 5.73 -0.64 -15.80
N ILE A 45 6.64 -1.21 -15.01
CA ILE A 45 6.66 -1.02 -13.55
C ILE A 45 6.79 0.47 -13.20
N LEU A 46 7.70 1.19 -13.85
CA LEU A 46 7.94 2.60 -13.59
C LEU A 46 6.70 3.44 -13.90
N VAL A 47 6.06 3.22 -15.05
CA VAL A 47 4.82 3.93 -15.42
C VAL A 47 3.71 3.65 -14.41
N LEU A 48 3.54 2.41 -13.96
CA LEU A 48 2.54 2.07 -12.94
C LEU A 48 2.83 2.77 -11.60
N LEU A 49 4.09 2.80 -11.15
CA LEU A 49 4.49 3.48 -9.92
C LEU A 49 4.32 5.00 -10.00
N LEU A 50 4.65 5.61 -11.14
CA LEU A 50 4.44 7.04 -11.35
C LEU A 50 2.95 7.38 -11.40
N SER A 51 2.14 6.56 -12.09
CA SER A 51 0.68 6.74 -12.17
C SER A 51 0.04 6.71 -10.77
N LEU A 52 0.56 5.88 -9.87
CA LEU A 52 0.16 5.85 -8.47
C LEU A 52 0.55 7.11 -7.71
N PHE A 53 1.81 7.55 -7.85
CA PHE A 53 2.35 8.69 -7.11
C PHE A 53 1.70 10.02 -7.50
N PHE A 54 1.28 10.13 -8.77
CA PHE A 54 0.59 11.30 -9.30
C PHE A 54 -0.94 11.19 -9.23
N SER A 55 -1.49 10.10 -8.69
CA SER A 55 -2.94 9.94 -8.60
C SER A 55 -3.53 10.92 -7.57
N PRO A 56 -4.44 11.83 -7.96
CA PRO A 56 -5.01 12.82 -7.05
C PRO A 56 -5.80 12.20 -5.89
N THR A 57 -6.32 10.98 -6.06
CA THR A 57 -6.99 10.20 -5.00
C THR A 57 -6.07 9.82 -3.84
N VAL A 58 -4.75 9.79 -4.06
CA VAL A 58 -3.76 9.55 -3.00
C VAL A 58 -3.48 10.83 -2.22
N ARG A 59 -3.66 12.01 -2.85
CA ARG A 59 -3.35 13.31 -2.24
C ARG A 59 -4.49 13.88 -1.41
N HIS A 60 -5.72 13.67 -1.86
CA HIS A 60 -6.93 14.12 -1.18
C HIS A 60 -7.91 12.96 -1.10
N PRO A 61 -7.75 12.05 -0.13
CA PRO A 61 -8.68 10.96 0.04
C PRO A 61 -10.06 11.54 0.35
N PRO A 62 -11.13 11.11 -0.35
CA PRO A 62 -12.46 11.62 -0.07
C PRO A 62 -12.93 11.20 1.34
N ALA A 63 -13.63 12.10 2.03
CA ALA A 63 -14.37 11.81 3.27
C ALA A 63 -15.65 11.02 2.95
N VAL A 64 -15.50 9.83 2.37
CA VAL A 64 -16.60 9.00 1.90
C VAL A 64 -16.44 7.56 2.39
N LEU A 65 -17.52 7.05 2.98
CA LEU A 65 -17.73 5.62 3.23
C LEU A 65 -18.61 5.03 2.13
N LEU A 66 -18.32 3.78 1.78
CA LEU A 66 -19.12 2.96 0.90
C LEU A 66 -20.18 2.23 1.72
N VAL A 67 -21.44 2.37 1.34
CA VAL A 67 -22.56 1.67 1.97
C VAL A 67 -22.66 0.26 1.38
N SER A 68 -22.67 -0.77 2.24
CA SER A 68 -23.08 -2.13 1.88
C SER A 68 -24.36 -2.47 2.64
N GLU A 69 -25.51 -2.29 1.98
CA GLU A 69 -26.82 -2.60 2.59
C GLU A 69 -26.97 -4.09 2.87
N ALA A 70 -26.45 -4.95 2.00
CA ALA A 70 -26.51 -6.41 2.14
C ALA A 70 -25.80 -6.90 3.40
N ASP A 71 -24.65 -6.29 3.73
CA ASP A 71 -23.85 -6.66 4.90
C ASP A 71 -24.11 -5.73 6.11
N ARG A 72 -25.03 -4.77 5.97
CA ARG A 72 -25.31 -3.70 6.96
C ARG A 72 -24.02 -3.08 7.51
N SER A 73 -23.17 -2.61 6.61
CA SER A 73 -21.87 -2.05 6.98
C SER A 73 -21.47 -0.84 6.15
N PHE A 74 -20.61 -0.02 6.74
CA PHE A 74 -19.85 1.02 6.05
C PHE A 74 -18.43 0.55 5.79
N GLY A 75 -17.95 0.69 4.57
CA GLY A 75 -16.59 0.33 4.17
C GLY A 75 -15.78 1.53 3.73
N THR A 76 -14.49 1.56 4.03
CA THR A 76 -13.58 2.56 3.45
C THR A 76 -13.29 2.23 1.98
N HIS A 77 -12.96 3.26 1.19
CA HIS A 77 -12.56 3.05 -0.20
C HIS A 77 -11.21 2.32 -0.23
N ARG A 78 -11.15 1.25 -1.03
CA ARG A 78 -9.90 0.52 -1.30
C ARG A 78 -9.30 1.02 -2.60
N THR A 79 -8.01 1.30 -2.61
CA THR A 79 -7.29 1.69 -3.82
C THR A 79 -6.65 0.48 -4.48
N VAL A 80 -6.15 0.70 -5.70
CA VAL A 80 -5.27 -0.26 -6.37
C VAL A 80 -3.81 -0.07 -5.99
N VAL A 81 -3.47 0.83 -5.07
CA VAL A 81 -2.07 1.20 -4.76
C VAL A 81 -1.29 -0.01 -4.28
N HIS A 82 -1.81 -0.74 -3.29
CA HIS A 82 -1.14 -1.94 -2.79
C HIS A 82 -1.14 -3.06 -3.83
N THR A 83 -2.18 -3.18 -4.66
CA THR A 83 -2.22 -4.15 -5.76
C THR A 83 -1.17 -3.84 -6.83
N LEU A 84 -0.97 -2.58 -7.18
CA LEU A 84 0.04 -2.17 -8.16
C LEU A 84 1.45 -2.26 -7.59
N ALA A 85 1.64 -1.87 -6.33
CA ALA A 85 2.88 -2.14 -5.60
C ALA A 85 3.16 -3.65 -5.60
N ALA A 86 2.13 -4.49 -5.41
CA ALA A 86 2.28 -5.93 -5.45
C ALA A 86 2.81 -6.45 -6.78
N VAL A 87 2.20 -6.00 -7.88
CA VAL A 87 2.60 -6.36 -9.24
C VAL A 87 4.03 -5.92 -9.51
N ALA A 88 4.40 -4.70 -9.11
CA ALA A 88 5.77 -4.20 -9.24
C ALA A 88 6.77 -5.08 -8.49
N HIS A 89 6.47 -5.46 -7.25
CA HIS A 89 7.32 -6.34 -6.46
C HIS A 89 7.41 -7.75 -7.08
N LEU A 90 6.29 -8.32 -7.53
CA LEU A 90 6.28 -9.63 -8.21
C LEU A 90 7.10 -9.62 -9.50
N ALA A 91 7.04 -8.53 -10.26
CA ALA A 91 7.84 -8.36 -11.47
C ALA A 91 9.34 -8.16 -11.16
N ALA A 92 9.69 -7.47 -10.07
CA ALA A 92 11.07 -7.41 -9.60
C ALA A 92 11.58 -8.78 -9.13
N PHE A 93 10.74 -9.55 -8.44
CA PHE A 93 11.07 -10.90 -7.98
C PHE A 93 11.21 -11.89 -9.13
N SER A 94 10.38 -11.79 -10.17
CA SER A 94 10.49 -12.66 -11.33
C SER A 94 11.85 -12.51 -12.01
N ILE A 95 12.42 -11.30 -12.07
CA ILE A 95 13.78 -11.05 -12.58
C ILE A 95 14.81 -11.87 -11.79
N LEU A 96 14.72 -11.93 -10.46
CA LEU A 96 15.61 -12.77 -9.64
C LEU A 96 15.48 -14.25 -10.00
N LEU A 97 14.25 -14.73 -10.25
CA LEU A 97 14.01 -16.12 -10.63
C LEU A 97 14.51 -16.49 -12.04
N LEU A 98 14.75 -15.52 -12.94
CA LEU A 98 15.26 -15.78 -14.29
C LEU A 98 16.75 -16.16 -14.30
N TYR A 99 17.48 -15.91 -13.21
CA TYR A 99 18.92 -16.18 -13.07
C TYR A 99 19.21 -17.13 -11.90
N PRO A 100 18.59 -18.32 -11.85
CA PRO A 100 18.72 -19.21 -10.71
C PRO A 100 20.15 -19.76 -10.61
N ALA A 101 20.81 -20.03 -11.75
CA ALA A 101 22.15 -20.61 -11.76
C ALA A 101 23.19 -19.69 -11.07
N GLU A 102 23.15 -18.38 -11.35
CA GLU A 102 24.02 -17.42 -10.67
C GLU A 102 23.67 -17.24 -9.19
N LEU A 103 22.38 -17.25 -8.84
CA LEU A 103 21.93 -17.19 -7.43
C LEU A 103 22.36 -18.42 -6.61
N TRP A 104 22.33 -19.61 -7.22
CA TRP A 104 22.74 -20.85 -6.56
C TRP A 104 24.26 -21.07 -6.56
N ALA A 105 24.98 -20.48 -7.53
CA ALA A 105 26.44 -20.42 -7.55
C ALA A 105 27.00 -19.38 -6.56
N GLY A 106 26.19 -18.42 -6.12
CA GLY A 106 26.53 -17.44 -5.09
C GLY A 106 26.82 -18.04 -3.72
N GLY A 107 27.44 -17.23 -2.86
CA GLY A 107 27.78 -17.60 -1.49
C GLY A 107 26.57 -17.74 -0.58
N LEU A 108 26.78 -18.14 0.68
CA LEU A 108 25.70 -18.27 1.68
C LEU A 108 24.91 -16.95 1.86
N ARG A 109 25.57 -15.81 1.70
CA ARG A 109 24.98 -14.46 1.73
C ARG A 109 23.92 -14.26 0.64
N ASP A 110 24.22 -14.66 -0.60
CA ASP A 110 23.34 -14.45 -1.75
C ASP A 110 22.09 -15.34 -1.63
N LYS A 111 22.29 -16.59 -1.19
CA LYS A 111 21.21 -17.54 -0.89
C LYS A 111 20.32 -17.03 0.26
N GLY A 112 20.93 -16.48 1.32
CA GLY A 112 20.22 -15.87 2.42
C GLY A 112 19.36 -14.68 1.97
N ALA A 113 19.88 -13.82 1.10
CA ALA A 113 19.13 -12.69 0.55
C ALA A 113 17.90 -13.14 -0.27
N VAL A 114 18.04 -14.18 -1.09
CA VAL A 114 16.92 -14.77 -1.85
C VAL A 114 15.87 -15.36 -0.93
N LEU A 115 16.26 -16.10 0.09
CA LEU A 115 15.33 -16.70 1.06
C LEU A 115 14.60 -15.63 1.86
N VAL A 116 15.28 -14.56 2.29
CA VAL A 116 14.65 -13.42 2.96
C VAL A 116 13.69 -12.71 2.03
N ALA A 117 14.07 -12.45 0.77
CA ALA A 117 13.18 -11.86 -0.21
C ALA A 117 11.93 -12.75 -0.41
N ALA A 118 12.10 -14.04 -0.68
CA ALA A 118 11.00 -14.99 -0.84
C ALA A 118 10.10 -15.08 0.40
N GLY A 119 10.69 -15.08 1.61
CA GLY A 119 9.95 -15.07 2.87
C GLY A 119 9.14 -13.79 3.07
N LEU A 120 9.70 -12.62 2.73
CA LEU A 120 8.97 -11.36 2.72
C LEU A 120 7.81 -11.43 1.73
N PHE A 121 8.05 -11.89 0.50
CA PHE A 121 6.99 -12.05 -0.51
C PHE A 121 5.85 -12.96 -0.05
N ALA A 122 6.18 -14.07 0.63
CA ALA A 122 5.18 -14.99 1.17
C ALA A 122 4.32 -14.36 2.28
N CYS A 123 4.78 -13.28 2.93
CA CYS A 123 4.06 -12.60 4.00
C CYS A 123 2.99 -11.60 3.51
N TYR A 124 3.05 -11.13 2.25
CA TYR A 124 2.14 -10.09 1.73
C TYR A 124 1.00 -10.53 0.78
N PRO A 125 0.85 -11.78 0.30
CA PRO A 125 -0.09 -12.08 -0.79
C PRO A 125 -1.55 -11.80 -0.40
N ARG A 126 -1.88 -11.90 0.89
CA ARG A 126 -3.20 -11.55 1.41
C ARG A 126 -3.50 -10.05 1.29
N ALA A 127 -2.56 -9.19 1.71
CA ALA A 127 -2.66 -7.74 1.55
C ALA A 127 -2.83 -7.36 0.09
N MET A 128 -2.02 -7.97 -0.77
CA MET A 128 -2.01 -7.70 -2.22
C MET A 128 -3.36 -8.04 -2.86
N TRP A 129 -4.01 -9.11 -2.39
CA TRP A 129 -5.26 -9.59 -2.98
C TRP A 129 -6.49 -8.85 -2.45
N ARG A 130 -6.53 -8.56 -1.14
CA ARG A 130 -7.71 -7.98 -0.49
C ARG A 130 -7.64 -6.46 -0.33
N GLY A 131 -6.45 -5.88 -0.46
CA GLY A 131 -6.18 -4.49 -0.09
C GLY A 131 -6.25 -4.28 1.42
N LEU A 132 -5.97 -3.05 1.84
CA LEU A 132 -6.23 -2.59 3.20
C LEU A 132 -7.60 -1.89 3.24
N GLY A 133 -8.27 -1.98 4.37
CA GLY A 133 -9.52 -1.26 4.56
C GLY A 133 -10.21 -1.58 5.86
N VAL A 134 -11.16 -0.73 6.20
CA VAL A 134 -11.95 -0.81 7.42
C VAL A 134 -13.40 -1.01 7.02
N VAL A 135 -14.06 -1.92 7.70
CA VAL A 135 -15.50 -2.14 7.63
C VAL A 135 -16.06 -1.91 9.03
N ILE A 136 -17.05 -1.04 9.13
CA ILE A 136 -17.73 -0.69 10.37
C ILE A 136 -19.16 -1.23 10.27
N ASN A 137 -19.61 -1.94 11.30
CA ASN A 137 -20.97 -2.45 11.40
C ASN A 137 -21.50 -2.30 12.84
N ALA A 138 -22.73 -2.78 13.08
CA ALA A 138 -23.34 -2.70 14.40
C ALA A 138 -22.54 -3.43 15.50
N ASP A 139 -21.82 -4.50 15.15
CA ASP A 139 -21.05 -5.32 16.09
C ASP A 139 -19.66 -4.75 16.41
N GLY A 140 -19.11 -3.92 15.51
CA GLY A 140 -17.80 -3.33 15.72
C GLY A 140 -17.08 -2.90 14.43
N ILE A 141 -15.76 -2.95 14.52
CA ILE A 141 -14.84 -2.55 13.47
C ILE A 141 -14.05 -3.78 13.01
N ARG A 142 -14.06 -4.03 11.70
CA ARG A 142 -13.25 -5.05 11.05
C ARG A 142 -12.21 -4.37 10.17
N ALA A 143 -10.94 -4.51 10.51
CA ALA A 143 -9.82 -3.98 9.75
C ALA A 143 -9.09 -5.10 9.00
N GLU A 144 -9.04 -5.02 7.67
CA GLU A 144 -8.17 -5.86 6.86
C GLU A 144 -6.73 -5.34 6.97
N LYS A 145 -5.80 -6.23 7.33
CA LYS A 145 -4.37 -5.95 7.53
C LYS A 145 -3.53 -6.69 6.49
N PHE A 146 -2.24 -6.36 6.44
CA PHE A 146 -1.31 -7.00 5.52
C PHE A 146 -1.33 -8.54 5.60
N ALA A 147 -1.40 -9.07 6.83
CA ALA A 147 -1.26 -10.50 7.07
C ALA A 147 -2.39 -11.10 7.93
N GLY A 148 -3.56 -10.44 7.99
CA GLY A 148 -4.68 -10.92 8.78
C GLY A 148 -5.87 -9.97 8.77
N VAL A 149 -6.84 -10.24 9.64
CA VAL A 149 -7.99 -9.36 9.90
C VAL A 149 -8.05 -9.11 11.39
N VAL A 150 -8.20 -7.85 11.79
CA VAL A 150 -8.45 -7.49 13.19
C VAL A 150 -9.94 -7.16 13.32
N ILE A 151 -10.60 -7.78 14.30
CA ILE A 151 -11.99 -7.52 14.65
C ILE A 151 -11.99 -6.91 16.04
N VAL A 152 -12.47 -5.67 16.11
CA VAL A 152 -12.54 -4.85 17.31
C VAL A 152 -14.02 -4.62 17.62
N PRO A 153 -14.61 -5.36 18.58
CA PRO A 153 -15.97 -5.07 19.01
C PRO A 153 -16.02 -3.69 19.66
N TRP A 154 -17.17 -3.00 19.60
CA TRP A 154 -17.32 -1.67 20.21
C TRP A 154 -17.00 -1.67 21.70
N GLU A 155 -17.32 -2.78 22.35
CA GLU A 155 -17.04 -3.14 23.73
C GLU A 155 -15.55 -3.10 24.12
N ALA A 156 -14.65 -3.23 23.14
CA ALA A 156 -13.21 -3.22 23.36
C ALA A 156 -12.62 -1.80 23.37
N LEU A 157 -13.31 -0.83 22.76
CA LEU A 157 -12.81 0.54 22.63
C LEU A 157 -12.87 1.25 23.98
N ALA A 158 -11.85 2.05 24.24
CA ALA A 158 -11.76 2.86 25.43
C ALA A 158 -12.56 4.16 25.33
N ALA A 159 -12.67 4.90 26.43
CA ALA A 159 -13.33 6.21 26.46
C ALA A 159 -12.53 7.31 25.73
N GLU A 160 -11.23 7.10 25.48
CA GLU A 160 -10.39 8.01 24.74
C GLU A 160 -10.79 8.09 23.25
N PRO A 161 -10.68 9.29 22.64
CA PRO A 161 -10.91 9.47 21.21
C PRO A 161 -9.99 8.61 20.34
N ALA A 162 -10.47 8.26 19.16
CA ALA A 162 -9.65 7.65 18.13
C ALA A 162 -8.71 8.70 17.52
N GLU A 163 -7.41 8.41 17.46
CA GLU A 163 -6.42 9.40 17.04
C GLU A 163 -5.97 9.17 15.59
N PRO A 164 -6.05 10.18 14.70
CA PRO A 164 -5.46 10.06 13.37
C PRO A 164 -3.91 9.99 13.47
N GLU A 165 -3.30 9.04 12.77
CA GLU A 165 -1.84 8.84 12.85
C GLU A 165 -1.08 9.47 11.67
N ARG A 166 0.06 10.10 11.97
CA ARG A 166 1.02 10.64 10.99
C ARG A 166 1.70 9.51 10.21
N GLY A 167 1.02 9.02 9.18
CA GLY A 167 1.48 7.91 8.35
C GLY A 167 0.36 7.21 7.60
N GLY A 168 -0.89 7.59 7.86
CA GLY A 168 -2.07 6.96 7.29
C GLY A 168 -2.65 5.96 8.27
N GLY A 169 -3.88 6.22 8.69
CA GLY A 169 -4.64 5.37 9.59
C GLY A 169 -5.16 6.08 10.83
N VAL A 170 -5.84 5.30 11.66
CA VAL A 170 -6.46 5.73 12.92
C VAL A 170 -6.00 4.80 14.04
N VAL A 171 -5.45 5.33 15.12
CA VAL A 171 -5.04 4.55 16.29
C VAL A 171 -6.21 4.49 17.28
N LEU A 172 -6.53 3.27 17.69
CA LEU A 172 -7.57 3.00 18.67
C LEU A 172 -6.95 2.74 20.05
N THR A 173 -7.62 3.26 21.08
CA THR A 173 -7.35 2.93 22.48
C THR A 173 -8.32 1.84 22.93
N TYR A 174 -7.83 0.87 23.71
CA TYR A 174 -8.62 -0.28 24.16
C TYR A 174 -8.71 -0.37 25.67
N ASP A 175 -9.93 -0.44 26.19
CA ASP A 175 -10.20 -0.78 27.60
C ASP A 175 -10.21 -2.30 27.80
N ARG A 176 -10.67 -3.05 26.79
CA ARG A 176 -10.73 -4.53 26.83
C ARG A 176 -9.99 -5.15 25.64
N PRO A 177 -8.64 -5.15 25.67
CA PRO A 177 -7.84 -5.67 24.57
C PRO A 177 -7.98 -7.19 24.35
N ASP A 178 -8.48 -7.93 25.33
CA ASP A 178 -8.76 -9.36 25.27
C ASP A 178 -9.93 -9.71 24.33
N LEU A 179 -10.86 -8.77 24.13
CA LEU A 179 -11.98 -8.94 23.19
C LEU A 179 -11.56 -8.77 21.72
N VAL A 180 -10.39 -8.18 21.47
CA VAL A 180 -9.89 -7.92 20.12
C VAL A 180 -9.36 -9.21 19.50
N ARG A 181 -9.97 -9.62 18.38
CA ARG A 181 -9.64 -10.88 17.70
C ARG A 181 -8.80 -10.63 16.47
N VAL A 182 -7.83 -11.51 16.23
CA VAL A 182 -7.09 -11.59 14.96
C VAL A 182 -7.48 -12.87 14.25
N VAL A 183 -7.97 -12.76 13.01
CA VAL A 183 -8.46 -13.89 12.21
C VAL A 183 -7.65 -14.01 10.93
N GLY A 184 -7.32 -15.25 10.56
CA GLY A 184 -6.70 -15.56 9.27
C GLY A 184 -5.25 -15.09 9.12
N GLY A 185 -4.51 -15.01 10.23
CA GLY A 185 -3.07 -14.75 10.26
C GLY A 185 -2.62 -13.95 11.47
N TRP A 186 -1.75 -12.96 11.26
CA TRP A 186 -1.12 -12.14 12.29
C TRP A 186 -1.24 -10.65 11.99
N SER A 187 -1.12 -9.81 13.02
CA SER A 187 -1.12 -8.36 12.89
C SER A 187 -0.01 -7.77 13.75
N VAL A 188 0.88 -6.99 13.14
CA VAL A 188 1.99 -6.30 13.82
C VAL A 188 1.46 -5.24 14.77
N ASN A 189 0.40 -4.53 14.37
CA ASN A 189 -0.27 -3.52 15.20
C ASN A 189 -1.79 -3.70 15.12
N ARG A 190 -2.39 -4.18 16.22
CA ARG A 190 -3.83 -4.41 16.34
C ARG A 190 -4.61 -3.11 16.50
N ARG A 191 -4.02 -2.11 17.15
CA ARG A 191 -4.65 -0.81 17.51
C ARG A 191 -4.83 0.12 16.32
N GLN A 192 -3.93 0.05 15.36
CA GLN A 192 -3.98 0.90 14.18
C GLN A 192 -5.06 0.41 13.21
N LEU A 193 -5.79 1.29 12.56
CA LEU A 193 -6.68 1.03 11.45
C LEU A 193 -6.03 1.61 10.20
N LEU A 194 -5.62 0.77 9.25
CA LEU A 194 -4.97 1.25 8.02
C LEU A 194 -6.04 1.48 6.95
N VAL A 195 -6.00 2.66 6.33
CA VAL A 195 -6.87 3.06 5.21
C VAL A 195 -6.05 3.57 4.05
N GLU A 196 -6.59 3.43 2.83
CA GLU A 196 -5.86 3.79 1.61
C GLU A 196 -6.38 5.07 0.95
N ALA A 197 -7.70 5.23 0.81
CA ALA A 197 -8.32 6.38 0.14
C ALA A 197 -9.55 6.91 0.89
N THR A 198 -9.57 6.74 2.21
CA THR A 198 -10.55 7.42 3.05
C THR A 198 -9.80 8.37 3.95
N ASP A 199 -10.33 9.59 4.10
CA ASP A 199 -9.76 10.57 5.00
C ASP A 199 -9.68 10.03 6.43
N VAL A 200 -8.51 10.15 7.04
CA VAL A 200 -8.21 9.52 8.35
C VAL A 200 -8.90 10.24 9.50
N GLN A 201 -9.08 11.56 9.38
CA GLN A 201 -9.76 12.35 10.41
C GLN A 201 -11.24 12.05 10.39
N PHE A 202 -11.84 12.02 9.20
CA PHE A 202 -13.21 11.61 8.99
C PHE A 202 -13.43 10.19 9.55
N LEU A 203 -12.56 9.22 9.26
CA LEU A 203 -12.70 7.87 9.81
C LEU A 203 -12.61 7.87 11.35
N ALA A 204 -11.67 8.62 11.94
CA ALA A 204 -11.55 8.74 13.39
C ALA A 204 -12.84 9.31 14.01
N ALA A 205 -13.37 10.38 13.43
CA ALA A 205 -14.60 11.02 13.86
C ALA A 205 -15.82 10.08 13.74
N VAL A 206 -15.89 9.27 12.68
CA VAL A 206 -16.93 8.24 12.52
C VAL A 206 -16.84 7.19 13.64
N VAL A 207 -15.63 6.72 13.95
CA VAL A 207 -15.42 5.74 15.03
C VAL A 207 -15.84 6.33 16.37
N ASP A 208 -15.44 7.57 16.66
CA ASP A 208 -15.81 8.25 17.89
C ASP A 208 -17.30 8.52 17.99
N HIS A 209 -17.96 8.89 16.89
CA HIS A 209 -19.40 9.09 16.83
C HIS A 209 -20.16 7.82 17.25
N TYR A 210 -19.85 6.67 16.64
CA TYR A 210 -20.55 5.42 16.98
C TYR A 210 -20.14 4.84 18.33
N ARG A 211 -18.94 5.15 18.81
CA ARG A 211 -18.52 4.81 20.16
C ARG A 211 -19.36 5.57 21.19
N ALA A 212 -19.57 6.87 21.00
CA ALA A 212 -20.36 7.73 21.88
C ALA A 212 -21.87 7.50 21.79
N ASN A 213 -22.39 7.09 20.63
CA ASN A 213 -23.83 6.93 20.37
C ASN A 213 -24.19 5.45 20.05
N PRO A 214 -24.23 4.54 21.04
CA PRO A 214 -24.43 3.11 20.83
C PRO A 214 -25.77 2.74 20.18
N GLU A 215 -26.84 3.48 20.47
CA GLU A 215 -28.17 3.30 19.92
C GLU A 215 -28.22 3.50 18.40
N GLU A 216 -27.30 4.28 17.86
CA GLU A 216 -27.24 4.60 16.44
C GLU A 216 -26.58 3.51 15.59
N ARG A 217 -25.85 2.59 16.23
CA ARG A 217 -25.09 1.53 15.55
C ARG A 217 -25.98 0.61 14.71
N ALA A 218 -27.26 0.46 15.08
CA ALA A 218 -28.23 -0.32 14.31
C ALA A 218 -28.51 0.27 12.92
N GLY A 219 -28.31 1.59 12.74
CA GLY A 219 -28.45 2.29 11.47
C GLY A 219 -27.31 2.05 10.49
N ILE A 220 -26.15 1.58 10.98
CA ILE A 220 -24.93 1.41 10.17
C ILE A 220 -25.21 0.54 8.94
N GLY A 221 -24.68 1.00 7.80
CA GLY A 221 -24.85 0.33 6.51
C GLY A 221 -26.11 0.71 5.76
N THR A 222 -26.81 1.78 6.14
CA THR A 222 -27.91 2.35 5.34
C THR A 222 -27.52 3.70 4.73
N PRO A 223 -28.08 4.06 3.55
CA PRO A 223 -27.85 5.39 2.98
C PRO A 223 -28.33 6.53 3.88
N ALA A 224 -29.52 6.38 4.47
CA ALA A 224 -30.10 7.37 5.38
C ALA A 224 -29.20 7.63 6.60
N GLU A 225 -28.60 6.58 7.15
CA GLU A 225 -27.64 6.71 8.24
C GLU A 225 -26.37 7.42 7.82
N LEU A 226 -25.85 7.12 6.62
CA LEU A 226 -24.66 7.81 6.12
C LEU A 226 -24.90 9.31 5.94
N ASP A 227 -26.08 9.70 5.45
CA ASP A 227 -26.45 11.11 5.31
C ASP A 227 -26.61 11.81 6.66
N ARG A 228 -27.24 11.14 7.63
CA ARG A 228 -27.36 11.62 9.01
C ARG A 228 -25.99 11.81 9.66
N LEU A 229 -25.10 10.83 9.51
CA LEU A 229 -23.74 10.86 10.02
C LEU A 229 -22.94 12.03 9.44
N ARG A 230 -23.07 12.28 8.12
CA ARG A 230 -22.43 13.45 7.48
C ARG A 230 -22.88 14.76 8.11
N VAL A 231 -24.19 14.93 8.28
CA VAL A 231 -24.74 16.14 8.93
C VAL A 231 -24.22 16.28 10.37
N ALA A 232 -24.19 15.18 11.14
CA ALA A 232 -23.69 15.20 12.51
C ALA A 232 -22.20 15.58 12.59
N LEU A 233 -21.38 15.06 11.68
CA LEU A 233 -19.94 15.33 11.64
C LEU A 233 -19.62 16.73 11.07
N ASP A 234 -20.42 17.26 10.15
CA ASP A 234 -20.30 18.64 9.65
C ASP A 234 -20.69 19.68 10.71
N GLN A 235 -21.59 19.31 11.63
CA GLN A 235 -22.07 20.17 12.72
C GLN A 235 -21.25 20.08 14.00
N ALA A 236 -20.36 19.08 14.12
CA ALA A 236 -19.46 18.98 15.25
C ALA A 236 -18.66 20.30 15.37
N PRO A 237 -18.53 20.88 16.59
CA PRO A 237 -17.72 22.08 16.76
C PRO A 237 -16.36 21.81 16.13
N PRO A 238 -15.79 22.77 15.38
CA PRO A 238 -14.48 22.62 14.75
C PRO A 238 -13.41 22.59 15.85
N GLY A 239 -13.40 21.56 16.69
CA GLY A 239 -12.31 21.18 17.55
C GLY A 239 -11.20 20.76 16.61
N GLU A 240 -10.37 21.74 16.28
CA GLU A 240 -9.34 21.64 15.25
C GLU A 240 -9.90 21.15 13.91
N LYS A 241 -10.12 22.11 12.99
CA LYS A 241 -9.75 21.87 11.59
C LYS A 241 -8.25 21.57 11.57
N ALA A 242 -7.85 20.39 12.04
CA ALA A 242 -6.47 19.96 12.16
C ALA A 242 -5.94 19.82 10.74
N ALA A 243 -5.23 20.87 10.33
CA ALA A 243 -4.48 20.98 9.11
C ALA A 243 -5.31 20.94 7.82
N GLU A 244 -5.65 22.14 7.33
CA GLU A 244 -5.44 22.47 5.92
C GLU A 244 -4.18 21.75 5.40
N GLY A 245 -4.38 20.64 4.69
CA GLY A 245 -3.34 19.83 4.04
C GLY A 245 -2.05 19.68 4.84
N GLU A 246 -2.04 18.89 5.93
CA GLU A 246 -0.76 18.54 6.56
C GLU A 246 0.07 17.78 5.49
N PRO A 247 1.26 18.27 5.13
CA PRO A 247 2.11 17.64 4.13
C PRO A 247 2.40 16.20 4.53
N ILE A 248 2.53 15.31 3.53
CA ILE A 248 2.92 13.90 3.65
C ILE A 248 3.73 13.69 4.93
N GLY A 249 3.14 13.01 5.92
CA GLY A 249 3.73 12.88 7.25
C GLY A 249 5.17 12.39 7.17
N ARG A 250 6.05 12.89 8.06
CA ARG A 250 7.51 12.60 8.04
C ARG A 250 7.83 11.14 7.77
N GLY A 251 7.09 10.22 8.37
CA GLY A 251 7.24 8.78 8.17
C GLY A 251 6.94 8.32 6.75
N ALA A 252 5.85 8.80 6.13
CA ALA A 252 5.49 8.47 4.75
C ALA A 252 6.47 9.08 3.74
N ALA A 253 6.94 10.31 3.98
CA ALA A 253 7.96 10.94 3.14
C ALA A 253 9.30 10.19 3.23
N VAL A 254 9.75 9.85 4.44
CA VAL A 254 10.96 9.05 4.66
C VAL A 254 10.80 7.65 4.05
N ALA A 255 9.66 6.99 4.22
CA ALA A 255 9.40 5.67 3.64
C ALA A 255 9.41 5.72 2.10
N ALA A 256 8.80 6.74 1.49
CA ALA A 256 8.85 6.95 0.04
C ALA A 256 10.28 7.21 -0.45
N VAL A 257 11.06 8.02 0.27
CA VAL A 257 12.47 8.30 -0.05
C VAL A 257 13.31 7.03 0.07
N VAL A 258 13.19 6.29 1.17
CA VAL A 258 13.90 5.02 1.39
C VAL A 258 13.51 4.02 0.30
N PHE A 259 12.23 3.92 -0.05
CA PHE A 259 11.76 3.04 -1.12
C PHE A 259 12.36 3.43 -2.47
N LEU A 260 12.34 4.71 -2.84
CA LEU A 260 12.92 5.20 -4.09
C LEU A 260 14.44 4.98 -4.13
N LEU A 261 15.15 5.20 -3.02
CA LEU A 261 16.58 4.96 -2.91
C LEU A 261 16.91 3.46 -3.02
N LEU A 262 16.20 2.59 -2.31
CA LEU A 262 16.39 1.14 -2.41
C LEU A 262 16.11 0.64 -3.83
N THR A 263 15.08 1.19 -4.48
CA THR A 263 14.76 0.86 -5.87
C THR A 263 15.86 1.36 -6.82
N ALA A 264 16.38 2.57 -6.62
CA ALA A 264 17.48 3.14 -7.40
C ALA A 264 18.78 2.34 -7.22
N VAL A 265 19.12 1.94 -6.00
CA VAL A 265 20.28 1.08 -5.72
C VAL A 265 20.10 -0.29 -6.37
N GLY A 266 18.91 -0.88 -6.28
CA GLY A 266 18.60 -2.15 -6.95
C GLY A 266 18.72 -2.06 -8.47
N THR A 267 18.27 -0.96 -9.08
CA THR A 267 18.41 -0.73 -10.52
C THR A 267 19.86 -0.45 -10.92
N LEU A 268 20.66 0.25 -10.12
CA LEU A 268 22.08 0.47 -10.35
C LEU A 268 22.88 -0.84 -10.27
N ALA A 269 22.59 -1.66 -9.25
CA ALA A 269 23.22 -2.97 -9.09
C ALA A 269 22.87 -3.90 -10.26
N ALA A 270 21.61 -3.89 -10.70
CA ALA A 270 21.18 -4.59 -11.90
C ALA A 270 21.88 -4.07 -13.17
N GLY A 271 22.10 -2.75 -13.26
CA GLY A 271 22.84 -2.09 -14.34
C GLY A 271 24.30 -2.55 -14.39
N LYS A 272 25.02 -2.51 -13.27
CA LYS A 272 26.41 -2.98 -13.17
C LYS A 272 26.56 -4.48 -13.45
N TRP A 273 25.61 -5.29 -12.97
CA TRP A 273 25.56 -6.69 -13.33
C TRP A 273 25.36 -6.87 -14.85
N ALA A 274 24.46 -6.09 -15.45
CA ALA A 274 24.23 -6.12 -16.89
C ALA A 274 25.47 -5.65 -17.69
N GLU A 275 26.21 -4.63 -17.24
CA GLU A 275 27.48 -4.21 -17.84
C GLU A 275 28.49 -5.37 -17.87
N GLY A 276 28.68 -6.04 -16.73
CA GLY A 276 29.61 -7.18 -16.64
C GLY A 276 29.20 -8.38 -17.50
N ARG A 277 27.89 -8.52 -17.78
CA ARG A 277 27.34 -9.67 -18.53
C ARG A 277 27.20 -9.43 -20.02
N PHE A 278 26.86 -8.22 -20.42
CA PHE A 278 26.49 -7.85 -21.79
C PHE A 278 27.38 -6.76 -22.39
N GLY A 279 28.38 -6.28 -21.65
CA GLY A 279 29.25 -5.17 -22.03
C GLY A 279 28.73 -3.82 -21.57
N GLU A 280 29.65 -2.87 -21.38
CA GLU A 280 29.37 -1.51 -20.92
C GLU A 280 28.44 -0.74 -21.89
N ASP A 281 28.49 -1.06 -23.19
CA ASP A 281 27.64 -0.44 -24.21
C ASP A 281 26.25 -1.08 -24.35
N SER A 282 25.90 -2.02 -23.47
CA SER A 282 24.59 -2.66 -23.56
C SER A 282 23.46 -1.67 -23.26
N LEU A 283 22.45 -1.66 -24.15
CA LEU A 283 21.24 -0.84 -23.96
C LEU A 283 20.55 -1.08 -22.62
N ILE A 284 20.68 -2.30 -22.05
CA ILE A 284 20.15 -2.65 -20.72
C ILE A 284 20.83 -1.84 -19.64
N ALA A 285 22.16 -1.85 -19.63
CA ALA A 285 22.95 -1.14 -18.63
C ALA A 285 22.61 0.36 -18.66
N TRP A 286 22.50 0.92 -19.87
CA TRP A 286 22.07 2.30 -20.08
C TRP A 286 20.67 2.59 -19.55
N LEU A 287 19.68 1.75 -19.88
CA LEU A 287 18.30 1.92 -19.42
C LEU A 287 18.17 1.78 -17.90
N LEU A 288 18.84 0.79 -17.30
CA LEU A 288 18.85 0.60 -15.85
C LEU A 288 19.56 1.76 -15.14
N GLY A 289 20.65 2.29 -15.71
CA GLY A 289 21.31 3.50 -15.25
C GLY A 289 20.37 4.71 -15.28
N LEU A 290 19.70 4.95 -16.41
CA LEU A 290 18.73 6.05 -16.55
C LEU A 290 17.56 5.95 -15.56
N ILE A 291 17.02 4.75 -15.36
CA ILE A 291 15.94 4.51 -14.39
C ILE A 291 16.42 4.77 -12.97
N SER A 292 17.63 4.34 -12.63
CA SER A 292 18.22 4.61 -11.32
C SER A 292 18.40 6.10 -11.06
N VAL A 293 18.86 6.83 -12.07
CA VAL A 293 19.01 8.30 -12.02
C VAL A 293 17.64 8.96 -11.84
N ALA A 294 16.64 8.56 -12.62
CA ALA A 294 15.28 9.10 -12.50
C ALA A 294 14.67 8.84 -11.10
N LEU A 295 14.87 7.65 -10.54
CA LEU A 295 14.43 7.30 -9.19
C LEU A 295 15.16 8.10 -8.12
N ALA A 296 16.47 8.35 -8.30
CA ALA A 296 17.24 9.21 -7.40
C ALA A 296 16.77 10.67 -7.44
N PHE A 297 16.43 11.20 -8.63
CA PHE A 297 15.84 12.53 -8.76
C PHE A 297 14.45 12.61 -8.11
N ALA A 298 13.61 11.60 -8.29
CA ALA A 298 12.31 11.51 -7.62
C ALA A 298 12.48 11.50 -6.09
N ALA A 299 13.45 10.73 -5.58
CA ALA A 299 13.79 10.72 -4.16
C ALA A 299 14.26 12.10 -3.69
N GLY A 300 15.14 12.76 -4.44
CA GLY A 300 15.61 14.11 -4.16
C GLY A 300 14.48 15.15 -4.12
N GLY A 301 13.54 15.08 -5.07
CA GLY A 301 12.35 15.92 -5.10
C GLY A 301 11.43 15.69 -3.88
N ALA A 302 11.22 14.43 -3.49
CA ALA A 302 10.48 14.09 -2.28
C ALA A 302 11.18 14.61 -1.01
N ILE A 303 12.51 14.48 -0.91
CA ILE A 303 13.30 15.04 0.19
C ILE A 303 13.16 16.57 0.25
N LEU A 304 13.34 17.26 -0.87
CA LEU A 304 13.25 18.72 -0.92
C LEU A 304 11.86 19.22 -0.54
N THR A 305 10.82 18.51 -0.95
CA THR A 305 9.43 18.81 -0.58
C THR A 305 9.23 18.63 0.92
N ALA A 306 9.70 17.52 1.49
CA ALA A 306 9.68 17.29 2.93
C ALA A 306 10.46 18.36 3.70
N VAL A 307 11.66 18.73 3.25
CA VAL A 307 12.51 19.76 3.88
C VAL A 307 11.88 21.15 3.81
N ARG A 308 11.26 21.54 2.69
CA ARG A 308 10.53 22.81 2.56
C ARG A 308 9.37 22.88 3.54
N GLU A 309 8.63 21.79 3.67
CA GLU A 309 7.55 21.67 4.64
C GLU A 309 8.05 21.71 6.09
N PHE A 310 9.27 21.25 6.37
CA PHE A 310 9.89 21.40 7.69
C PHE A 310 10.37 22.81 8.03
N ARG A 311 10.54 23.69 7.05
CA ARG A 311 10.99 25.07 7.29
C ARG A 311 9.85 26.06 7.55
N LYS A 312 8.59 25.67 7.39
CA LYS A 312 7.47 26.55 7.74
C LYS A 312 7.44 26.76 9.27
N PRO A 313 7.55 28.01 9.77
CA PRO A 313 7.50 28.29 11.20
C PRO A 313 6.13 27.87 11.75
N ARG A 314 6.15 27.25 12.93
CA ARG A 314 4.95 26.88 13.70
C ARG A 314 4.39 28.09 14.42
#